data_AF-A0A7X7TD41-F1
#
_entry.id   AF-A0A7X7TD41-F1
#
_cell.length_a   1.000
_cell.length_b   1.000
_cell.length_c   1.000
_cell.angle_alpha   90.00
_cell.angle_beta   90.00
_cell.angle_gamma   90.00
#
_symmetry.space_group_name_H-M   'P 1'
#
loop_
_entity.id
_entity.type
_entity.pdbx_description
1 polymer ?
#
loop_
_entity_poly.entity_id
_entity_poly.type
_entity_poly.pdbx_seq_one_letter_code
_entity_poly.pdbx_strand_id
1 'polypeptide(L)'
;MMEEHLTEEHLFVQDLLRDRDITVTQLAQRAGLADSTVYEYTGGRRKNIPLVVWRALYELTEDVRIPNLIMGEGKGFMVPIPHPDSIDPSEMTLKQLIEKRKTDLECEMAILDIVADGKIDKADRMAIERYRDSYPEAMKLEAQIYFTIMEAYEKATRGKATK
;
A
#
# COMPACT_ATOMS: atom_id res chain seq x y z
N MET A 1 25.96 -13.73 0.61
CA MET A 1 25.25 -14.93 1.10
C MET A 1 23.77 -14.57 1.14
N MET A 2 22.96 -15.05 0.19
CA MET A 2 21.51 -14.78 0.09
C MET A 2 20.67 -16.05 -0.03
N GLU A 3 21.28 -17.24 0.06
CA GLU A 3 20.58 -18.52 -0.20
C GLU A 3 19.87 -19.11 1.02
N GLU A 4 20.14 -18.66 2.26
CA GLU A 4 19.49 -19.23 3.46
C GLU A 4 18.04 -18.76 3.67
N HIS A 5 17.67 -17.54 3.26
CA HIS A 5 16.32 -16.98 3.53
C HIS A 5 15.19 -17.59 2.69
N LEU A 6 15.46 -18.13 1.50
CA LEU A 6 14.41 -18.70 0.62
C LEU A 6 13.77 -19.97 1.21
N THR A 7 14.47 -20.63 2.14
CA THR A 7 13.96 -21.81 2.86
C THR A 7 12.90 -21.45 3.90
N GLU A 8 12.75 -20.17 4.25
CA GLU A 8 11.88 -19.72 5.34
C GLU A 8 10.49 -19.25 4.85
N GLU A 9 10.34 -18.85 3.58
CA GLU A 9 9.08 -18.29 3.06
C GLU A 9 7.91 -19.28 3.18
N HIS A 10 8.11 -20.53 2.75
CA HIS A 10 7.05 -21.54 2.80
C HIS A 10 6.69 -21.93 4.23
N LEU A 11 7.66 -21.92 5.15
CA LEU A 11 7.43 -22.16 6.59
C LEU A 11 6.61 -21.02 7.19
N PHE A 12 6.97 -19.76 6.88
CA PHE A 12 6.20 -18.60 7.29
C PHE A 12 4.75 -18.68 6.79
N VAL A 13 4.53 -19.07 5.53
CA VAL A 13 3.17 -19.25 4.99
C VAL A 13 2.43 -20.37 5.72
N GLN A 14 3.07 -21.52 5.98
CA GLN A 14 2.43 -22.61 6.72
C GLN A 14 2.03 -22.19 8.14
N ASP A 15 2.92 -21.48 8.84
CA ASP A 15 2.63 -20.97 10.17
C ASP A 15 1.47 -19.98 10.15
N LEU A 16 1.46 -19.05 9.19
CA LEU A 16 0.40 -18.07 9.06
C LEU A 16 -0.96 -18.70 8.73
N LEU A 17 -0.98 -19.69 7.83
CA LEU A 17 -2.19 -20.43 7.49
C LEU A 17 -2.77 -21.16 8.72
N ARG A 18 -1.90 -21.81 9.49
CA ARG A 18 -2.28 -22.51 10.72
C ARG A 18 -2.80 -21.54 11.79
N ASP A 19 -2.08 -20.46 12.04
CA ASP A 19 -2.39 -19.51 13.12
C ASP A 19 -3.68 -18.71 12.86
N ARG A 20 -4.07 -18.59 11.58
CA ARG A 20 -5.28 -17.86 11.16
C ARG A 20 -6.43 -18.76 10.72
N ASP A 21 -6.29 -20.07 10.89
CA ASP A 21 -7.27 -21.09 10.46
C ASP A 21 -7.67 -20.95 8.97
N ILE A 22 -6.68 -20.69 8.11
CA ILE A 22 -6.86 -20.55 6.67
C ILE A 22 -6.42 -21.85 5.98
N THR A 23 -7.33 -22.42 5.20
CA THR A 23 -7.05 -23.59 4.38
C THR A 23 -6.31 -23.23 3.09
N VAL A 24 -5.54 -24.17 2.54
CA VAL A 24 -4.87 -24.00 1.24
C VAL A 24 -5.88 -23.72 0.12
N THR A 25 -7.08 -24.30 0.19
CA THR A 25 -8.16 -24.08 -0.78
C THR A 25 -8.69 -22.64 -0.71
N GLN A 26 -8.87 -22.06 0.48
CA GLN A 26 -9.25 -20.64 0.62
C GLN A 26 -8.18 -19.72 0.02
N LEU A 27 -6.91 -20.01 0.29
CA LEU A 27 -5.80 -19.26 -0.29
C LEU A 27 -5.77 -19.40 -1.83
N ALA A 28 -5.95 -20.60 -2.36
CA ALA A 28 -5.98 -20.86 -3.80
C ALA A 28 -7.11 -20.13 -4.51
N GLN A 29 -8.32 -20.18 -3.94
CA GLN A 29 -9.48 -19.44 -4.43
C GLN A 29 -9.20 -17.94 -4.46
N ARG A 30 -8.65 -17.37 -3.37
CA ARG A 30 -8.33 -15.95 -3.29
C ARG A 30 -7.23 -15.54 -4.28
N ALA A 31 -6.24 -16.40 -4.50
CA ALA A 31 -5.16 -16.17 -5.45
C ALA A 31 -5.56 -16.40 -6.92
N GLY A 32 -6.72 -17.00 -7.18
CA GLY A 32 -7.13 -17.40 -8.54
C GLY A 32 -6.23 -18.50 -9.13
N LEU A 33 -5.74 -19.41 -8.29
CA LEU A 33 -4.86 -20.52 -8.67
C LEU A 33 -5.51 -21.86 -8.36
N ALA A 34 -5.01 -22.93 -8.99
CA ALA A 34 -5.39 -24.29 -8.62
C ALA A 34 -4.79 -24.68 -7.25
N ASP A 35 -5.53 -25.44 -6.44
CA ASP A 35 -5.09 -25.94 -5.13
C ASP A 35 -3.72 -26.62 -5.21
N SER A 36 -3.52 -27.52 -6.18
CA SER A 36 -2.26 -28.23 -6.38
C SER A 36 -1.06 -27.30 -6.56
N THR A 37 -1.25 -26.21 -7.30
CA THR A 37 -0.22 -25.18 -7.51
C THR A 37 0.11 -24.47 -6.19
N VAL A 38 -0.90 -24.15 -5.37
CA VAL A 38 -0.65 -23.51 -4.07
C VAL A 38 0.02 -24.47 -3.09
N TYR A 39 -0.35 -25.75 -3.09
CA TYR A 39 0.35 -26.80 -2.31
C TYR A 39 1.84 -26.93 -2.67
N GLU A 40 2.22 -26.73 -3.94
CA GLU A 40 3.62 -26.75 -4.33
C GLU A 40 4.41 -25.57 -3.73
N TYR A 41 3.79 -24.40 -3.58
CA TYR A 41 4.40 -23.23 -2.93
C TYR A 41 4.44 -23.39 -1.41
N THR A 42 3.31 -23.70 -0.78
CA THR A 42 3.23 -23.85 0.68
C THR A 42 4.05 -25.04 1.18
N GLY A 43 4.19 -26.09 0.38
CA GLY A 43 5.01 -27.26 0.68
C GLY A 43 6.51 -27.12 0.32
N GLY A 44 6.96 -25.93 -0.11
CA GLY A 44 8.38 -25.66 -0.41
C GLY A 44 8.92 -26.37 -1.67
N ARG A 45 8.05 -26.95 -2.51
CA ARG A 45 8.46 -27.60 -3.77
C ARG A 45 8.86 -26.59 -4.85
N ARG A 46 8.37 -25.35 -4.73
CA ARG A 46 8.75 -24.20 -5.58
C ARG A 46 9.41 -23.12 -4.74
N LYS A 47 10.55 -22.62 -5.22
CA LYS A 47 11.43 -21.71 -4.47
C LYS A 47 11.07 -20.22 -4.54
N ASN A 48 9.94 -19.84 -5.14
CA ASN A 48 9.52 -18.43 -5.21
C ASN A 48 8.00 -18.37 -5.17
N ILE A 49 7.46 -17.87 -4.05
CA ILE A 49 6.02 -17.70 -3.92
C ILE A 49 5.60 -16.48 -4.77
N PRO A 50 4.71 -16.62 -5.76
CA PRO A 50 4.37 -15.51 -6.65
C PRO A 50 3.59 -14.44 -5.90
N LEU A 51 3.74 -13.18 -6.33
CA LEU A 51 3.13 -12.00 -5.68
C LEU A 51 1.60 -12.13 -5.49
N VAL A 52 0.91 -12.82 -6.39
CA VAL A 52 -0.54 -13.08 -6.28
C VAL A 52 -0.91 -13.90 -5.04
N VAL A 53 -0.05 -14.83 -4.62
CA VAL A 53 -0.25 -15.64 -3.41
C VAL A 53 0.01 -14.80 -2.17
N TRP A 54 1.07 -13.98 -2.18
CA TRP A 54 1.33 -13.04 -1.09
C TRP A 54 0.22 -12.01 -0.91
N ARG A 55 -0.29 -11.44 -2.02
CA ARG A 55 -1.44 -10.54 -1.98
C ARG A 55 -2.66 -11.24 -1.40
N ALA A 56 -2.97 -12.45 -1.84
CA ALA A 56 -4.10 -13.23 -1.32
C ALA A 56 -3.96 -13.53 0.18
N LEU A 57 -2.75 -13.90 0.64
CA LEU A 57 -2.47 -14.08 2.08
C LEU A 57 -2.67 -12.79 2.86
N TYR A 58 -2.15 -11.66 2.38
CA TYR A 58 -2.32 -10.38 3.05
C TYR A 58 -3.80 -9.98 3.12
N GLU A 59 -4.55 -10.15 2.03
CA GLU A 59 -5.99 -9.86 2.01
C GLU A 59 -6.84 -10.75 2.94
N LEU A 60 -6.34 -11.94 3.30
CA LEU A 60 -7.01 -12.85 4.23
C LEU A 60 -6.60 -12.65 5.69
N THR A 61 -5.44 -12.02 5.94
CA THR A 61 -4.81 -11.99 7.28
C THR A 61 -4.52 -10.59 7.80
N GLU A 62 -4.40 -9.62 6.90
CA GLU A 62 -3.89 -8.27 7.12
C GLU A 62 -2.53 -8.27 7.84
N ASP A 63 -1.72 -9.34 7.66
CA ASP A 63 -0.46 -9.51 8.36
C ASP A 63 0.63 -8.60 7.77
N VAL A 64 1.01 -7.58 8.55
CA VAL A 64 2.00 -6.56 8.17
C VAL A 64 3.39 -7.13 7.86
N ARG A 65 3.69 -8.37 8.27
CA ARG A 65 4.97 -9.02 7.96
C ARG A 65 5.08 -9.38 6.47
N ILE A 66 3.96 -9.66 5.79
CA ILE A 66 3.96 -10.00 4.36
C ILE A 66 4.52 -8.84 3.50
N PRO A 67 4.00 -7.60 3.61
CA PRO A 67 4.60 -6.44 2.96
C PRO A 67 6.09 -6.27 3.28
N ASN A 68 6.51 -6.47 4.53
CA ASN A 68 7.91 -6.35 4.92
C ASN A 68 8.81 -7.40 4.24
N LEU A 69 8.31 -8.63 4.07
CA LEU A 69 9.03 -9.68 3.34
C LEU A 69 9.20 -9.32 1.86
N ILE A 70 8.15 -8.77 1.22
CA ILE A 70 8.20 -8.37 -0.19
C ILE A 70 9.12 -7.16 -0.41
N MET A 71 9.04 -6.16 0.48
CA MET A 71 9.79 -4.91 0.36
C MET A 71 11.24 -5.01 0.85
N GLY A 72 11.57 -6.03 1.65
CA GLY A 72 12.88 -6.22 2.26
C GLY A 72 13.22 -5.13 3.28
N GLU A 73 14.50 -4.77 3.39
CA GLU A 73 15.00 -3.73 4.31
C GLU A 73 14.64 -2.29 3.88
N GLY A 74 13.88 -2.12 2.80
CA GLY A 74 13.42 -0.82 2.35
C GLY A 74 12.56 -0.14 3.41
N LYS A 75 12.84 1.14 3.70
CA LYS A 75 11.91 1.98 4.48
C LYS A 75 10.64 2.18 3.65
N GLY A 76 9.63 1.35 3.89
CA GLY A 76 8.31 1.46 3.30
C GLY A 76 7.28 1.95 4.31
N PHE A 77 6.20 2.54 3.81
CA PHE A 77 4.97 2.74 4.57
C PHE A 77 3.81 2.34 3.66
N MET A 78 2.79 1.72 4.24
CA MET A 78 1.61 1.28 3.49
C MET A 78 0.57 2.39 3.51
N VAL A 79 0.05 2.73 2.35
CA VAL A 79 -1.03 3.70 2.19
C VAL A 79 -2.25 2.97 1.64
N PRO A 80 -3.38 2.94 2.35
CA PRO A 80 -4.60 2.37 1.81
C PRO A 80 -5.04 3.22 0.61
N ILE A 81 -5.07 2.60 -0.57
CA ILE A 81 -5.60 3.26 -1.76
C ILE A 81 -7.13 3.26 -1.64
N PRO A 82 -7.80 4.42 -1.70
CA PRO A 82 -9.26 4.48 -1.69
C PRO A 82 -9.83 3.71 -2.88
N HIS A 83 -10.90 2.93 -2.65
CA HIS A 83 -11.60 2.24 -3.73
C HIS A 83 -12.19 3.29 -4.69
N PRO A 84 -12.13 3.12 -6.03
CA PRO A 84 -12.69 4.10 -6.96
C PRO A 84 -14.14 4.49 -6.61
N ASP A 85 -14.97 3.50 -6.29
CA ASP A 85 -16.38 3.71 -5.90
C ASP A 85 -16.58 4.43 -4.55
N SER A 86 -15.52 4.61 -3.76
CA SER A 86 -15.57 5.31 -2.47
C SER A 86 -15.29 6.81 -2.57
N ILE A 87 -14.93 7.29 -3.76
CA ILE A 87 -14.60 8.68 -4.01
C ILE A 87 -15.87 9.42 -4.46
N ASP A 88 -16.38 10.35 -3.64
CA ASP A 88 -17.40 11.30 -4.05
C ASP A 88 -16.72 12.50 -4.75
N PRO A 89 -16.83 12.66 -6.08
CA PRO A 89 -16.20 13.77 -6.81
C PRO A 89 -17.05 15.04 -6.76
N SER A 90 -17.86 15.24 -5.70
CA SER A 90 -18.63 16.47 -5.53
C SER A 90 -17.73 17.70 -5.45
N GLU A 91 -18.26 18.86 -5.88
CA GLU A 91 -17.53 20.13 -5.84
C GLU A 91 -16.99 20.44 -4.44
N MET A 92 -17.76 20.11 -3.39
CA MET A 92 -17.35 20.30 -2.00
C MET A 92 -16.15 19.42 -1.65
N THR A 93 -16.20 18.13 -1.98
CA THR A 93 -15.08 17.21 -1.74
C THR A 93 -13.83 17.68 -2.49
N LEU A 94 -13.96 18.06 -3.77
CA LEU A 94 -12.83 18.58 -4.55
C LEU A 94 -12.21 19.83 -3.92
N LYS A 95 -13.02 20.77 -3.42
CA LYS A 95 -12.52 21.95 -2.70
C LYS A 95 -11.75 21.56 -1.43
N GLN A 96 -12.26 20.62 -0.65
CA GLN A 96 -11.59 20.13 0.55
C GLN A 96 -10.25 19.46 0.22
N LEU A 97 -10.19 18.63 -0.83
CA LEU A 97 -8.96 18.01 -1.30
C LEU A 97 -7.92 19.05 -1.72
N ILE A 98 -8.33 20.09 -2.46
CA ILE A 98 -7.45 21.17 -2.91
C ILE A 98 -6.88 21.95 -1.72
N GLU A 99 -7.72 22.38 -0.79
CA GLU A 99 -7.28 23.17 0.38
C GLU A 99 -6.35 22.36 1.29
N LYS A 100 -6.66 21.07 1.49
CA LYS A 100 -5.75 20.19 2.22
C LYS A 100 -4.41 20.03 1.50
N ARG A 101 -4.40 19.81 0.18
CA ARG A 101 -3.14 19.67 -0.58
C ARG A 101 -2.29 20.94 -0.55
N LYS A 102 -2.89 22.13 -0.59
CA LYS A 102 -2.16 23.39 -0.40
C LYS A 102 -1.46 23.44 0.96
N THR A 103 -2.21 23.10 2.02
CA THR A 103 -1.67 23.07 3.39
C THR A 103 -0.52 22.07 3.52
N ASP A 104 -0.68 20.88 2.93
CA ASP A 104 0.36 19.85 2.95
C ASP A 104 1.62 20.32 2.20
N LEU A 105 1.48 20.99 1.05
CA LEU A 105 2.61 21.56 0.29
C LEU A 105 3.32 22.70 1.05
N GLU A 106 2.57 23.59 1.70
CA GLU A 106 3.16 24.65 2.54
C GLU A 106 3.96 24.06 3.70
N CYS A 107 3.45 23.00 4.33
CA CYS A 107 4.17 22.28 5.37
C CYS A 107 5.44 21.63 4.83
N GLU A 108 5.38 20.95 3.68
CA GLU A 108 6.55 20.34 3.04
C GLU A 108 7.63 21.36 2.71
N MET A 109 7.25 22.51 2.15
CA MET A 109 8.20 23.60 1.87
C MET A 109 8.89 24.10 3.15
N ALA A 110 8.14 24.33 4.23
CA ALA A 110 8.70 24.77 5.50
C ALA A 110 9.68 23.73 6.09
N ILE A 111 9.35 22.43 6.00
CA ILE A 111 10.24 21.37 6.46
C ILE A 111 11.51 21.30 5.59
N LEU A 112 11.40 21.47 4.28
CA LEU A 112 12.56 21.49 3.39
C LEU A 112 13.49 22.67 3.69
N ASP A 113 12.93 23.85 4.00
CA ASP A 113 13.71 25.02 4.40
C ASP A 113 14.47 24.77 5.72
N ILE A 114 13.81 24.19 6.73
CA ILE A 114 14.45 23.75 7.98
C ILE A 114 15.57 22.74 7.72
N VAL A 115 15.36 21.76 6.83
CA VAL A 115 16.40 20.77 6.53
C VAL A 115 17.56 21.40 5.76
N ALA A 116 17.28 22.39 4.90
CA ALA A 116 18.29 23.07 4.08
C ALA A 116 19.22 23.95 4.92
N ASP A 117 18.76 24.53 6.03
CA ASP A 117 19.58 25.38 6.90
C ASP A 117 20.59 24.60 7.76
N GLY A 118 20.39 23.28 7.90
CA GLY A 118 21.27 22.35 8.61
C GLY A 118 21.24 22.45 10.14
N LYS A 119 20.31 23.22 10.72
CA LYS A 119 20.20 23.48 12.17
C LYS A 119 18.81 23.13 12.68
N ILE A 120 18.63 21.86 13.03
CA ILE A 120 17.38 21.38 13.62
C ILE A 120 17.32 21.73 15.12
N ASP A 121 16.56 22.76 15.46
CA ASP A 121 16.28 23.16 16.84
C ASP A 121 15.11 22.36 17.47
N LYS A 122 14.67 22.75 18.67
CA LYS A 122 13.58 22.04 19.37
C LYS A 122 12.21 22.26 18.70
N ALA A 123 11.95 23.45 18.18
CA ALA A 123 10.71 23.76 17.47
C ALA A 123 10.66 23.00 16.13
N ASP A 124 11.80 22.92 15.44
CA ASP A 124 11.95 22.19 14.18
C ASP A 124 11.65 20.70 14.33
N ARG A 125 12.12 20.08 15.44
CA ARG A 125 11.80 18.68 15.74
C ARG A 125 10.31 18.43 15.84
N MET A 126 9.58 19.33 16.51
CA MET A 126 8.12 19.19 16.62
C MET A 126 7.43 19.34 15.26
N ALA A 127 7.93 20.21 14.38
CA ALA A 127 7.41 20.35 13.03
C ALA A 127 7.66 19.08 12.19
N ILE A 128 8.88 18.53 12.25
CA ILE A 128 9.27 17.29 11.57
C ILE A 128 8.48 16.09 12.07
N GLU A 129 8.27 15.97 13.39
CA GLU A 129 7.45 14.90 13.98
C GLU A 129 6.00 14.99 13.51
N ARG A 130 5.40 16.20 13.53
CA ARG A 130 4.05 16.40 12.98
C ARG A 130 3.96 16.05 11.50
N TYR A 131 4.95 16.46 10.71
CA TYR A 131 5.01 16.10 9.30
C TYR A 131 5.03 14.58 9.12
N ARG A 132 5.93 13.89 9.82
CA ARG A 132 6.03 12.42 9.80
C ARG A 132 4.70 11.74 10.15
N ASP A 133 4.01 12.21 11.18
CA ASP A 133 2.74 11.63 11.63
C ASP A 133 1.59 11.92 10.66
N SER A 134 1.61 13.08 9.99
CA SER A 134 0.61 13.47 8.98
C SER A 134 0.86 12.86 7.58
N TYR A 135 2.09 12.44 7.30
CA TYR A 135 2.51 12.02 5.97
C TYR A 135 1.71 10.85 5.37
N PRO A 136 1.35 9.79 6.14
CA PRO A 136 0.49 8.73 5.61
C PRO A 136 -0.87 9.24 5.10
N GLU A 137 -1.46 10.21 5.79
CA GLU A 137 -2.74 10.80 5.37
C GLU A 137 -2.57 11.72 4.16
N ALA A 138 -1.46 12.46 4.07
CA ALA A 138 -1.12 13.26 2.88
C ALA A 138 -0.95 12.36 1.63
N MET A 139 -0.30 11.20 1.79
CA MET A 139 -0.14 10.23 0.70
C MET A 139 -1.46 9.58 0.29
N LYS A 140 -2.34 9.29 1.26
CA LYS A 140 -3.70 8.80 0.98
C LYS A 140 -4.51 9.85 0.21
N LEU A 141 -4.41 11.11 0.61
CA LEU A 141 -5.05 12.23 -0.08
C LEU A 141 -4.55 12.35 -1.53
N GLU A 142 -3.23 12.26 -1.74
CA GLU A 142 -2.64 12.33 -3.07
C GLU A 142 -3.13 11.20 -3.97
N ALA A 143 -3.21 9.97 -3.44
CA ALA A 143 -3.82 8.85 -4.16
C ALA A 143 -5.29 9.15 -4.49
N GLN A 144 -6.08 9.66 -3.54
CA GLN A 144 -7.48 10.03 -3.76
C GLN A 144 -7.61 11.05 -4.89
N ILE A 145 -6.80 12.11 -4.88
CA ILE A 145 -6.80 13.14 -5.93
C ILE A 145 -6.50 12.50 -7.29
N TYR A 146 -5.46 11.69 -7.39
CA TYR A 146 -5.07 11.01 -8.63
C TYR A 146 -6.21 10.16 -9.20
N PHE A 147 -6.79 9.26 -8.39
CA PHE A 147 -7.88 8.38 -8.84
C PHE A 147 -9.14 9.16 -9.22
N THR A 148 -9.47 10.22 -8.47
CA THR A 148 -10.60 11.11 -8.80
C THR A 148 -10.44 11.71 -10.19
N ILE A 149 -9.24 12.22 -10.50
CA ILE A 149 -8.92 12.83 -11.80
C ILE A 149 -9.01 11.79 -12.92
N MET A 150 -8.39 10.64 -12.73
CA MET A 150 -8.35 9.57 -13.74
C MET A 150 -9.74 9.03 -14.04
N GLU A 151 -10.56 8.78 -13.02
CA GLU A 151 -11.93 8.30 -13.20
C GLU A 151 -12.81 9.32 -13.94
N ALA A 152 -12.72 10.60 -13.56
CA ALA A 152 -13.45 11.67 -14.24
C ALA A 152 -13.04 11.79 -15.72
N TYR A 153 -11.72 11.70 -15.99
CA TYR A 153 -11.18 11.70 -17.35
C TYR A 153 -11.67 10.50 -18.17
N GLU A 154 -11.62 9.29 -17.62
CA GLU A 154 -12.11 8.07 -18.29
C GLU A 154 -13.60 8.15 -18.61
N LYS A 155 -14.44 8.63 -17.67
CA LYS A 155 -15.88 8.84 -17.89
C LYS A 155 -16.12 9.83 -19.04
N ALA A 156 -15.38 10.94 -19.06
CA ALA A 156 -15.52 11.99 -20.08
C ALA A 156 -15.07 11.54 -21.47
N THR A 157 -14.12 10.60 -21.56
CA THR A 157 -13.58 10.10 -22.84
C THR A 157 -14.34 8.89 -23.38
N ARG A 158 -14.76 7.94 -22.54
CA ARG A 158 -15.59 6.79 -22.97
C ARG A 158 -16.96 7.23 -23.50
N GLY A 159 -17.57 8.25 -22.91
CA GLY A 159 -18.84 8.82 -23.40
C GLY A 159 -18.76 9.52 -24.76
N LYS A 160 -17.55 9.76 -25.28
CA LYS A 160 -17.32 10.35 -26.61
C LYS A 160 -17.10 9.32 -27.72
N ALA A 161 -16.81 8.06 -27.38
CA ALA A 161 -16.53 7.00 -28.36
C ALA A 161 -17.81 6.31 -28.89
N THR A 162 -18.96 6.60 -28.31
CA THR A 162 -20.27 5.99 -28.64
C THR A 162 -21.26 6.95 -29.32
N LYS A 163 -20.79 8.07 -29.88
CA LYS A 163 -21.56 8.95 -30.76
C LYS A 163 -20.88 9.06 -32.11
#